data_AF-A0A699Z1H9-F1
#
_entry.id   AF-A0A699Z1H9-F1
#
_cell.length_a   1.000
_cell.length_b   1.000
_cell.length_c   1.000
_cell.angle_alpha   90.00
_cell.angle_beta   90.00
_cell.angle_gamma   90.00
#
_symmetry.space_group_name_H-M   'P 1'
#
loop_
_entity.id
_entity.type
_entity.pdbx_description
1 polymer ?
#
loop_
_entity_poly.entity_id
_entity_poly.type
_entity_poly.pdbx_seq_one_letter_code
_entity_poly.pdbx_strand_id
1 'polypeptide(L)'
;MAGMPPSRPGPARGMQAGIKADLQRAKETGQAYDPRGSGNAYTHNFLNQKPWHPLNFRNQMKKWEAEQQALKEAKAKEQGMAEFEAEQEAMKTMSYLSEAQQQQYKDRASIAFMYAKPPGLDAALAKEQAAAAAKVGGFSKQVEVEGRQQEQREWEQQQQEQGQWKGQWDREQEAVEGAVG
;
A
#
# COMPACT_ATOMS: atom_id res chain seq x y z
N MET A 1 5.18 57.49 -10.48
CA MET A 1 4.59 56.16 -10.74
C MET A 1 5.38 55.50 -11.86
N ALA A 2 6.27 54.56 -11.55
CA ALA A 2 6.99 53.79 -12.57
C ALA A 2 6.42 52.37 -12.59
N GLY A 3 5.79 51.99 -13.71
CA GLY A 3 5.16 50.67 -13.89
C GLY A 3 6.18 49.58 -14.22
N MET A 4 6.06 48.44 -13.55
CA MET A 4 6.83 47.22 -13.81
C MET A 4 6.50 46.68 -15.21
N PRO A 5 7.48 46.26 -16.03
CA PRO A 5 7.20 45.69 -17.35
C PRO A 5 6.43 44.36 -17.22
N PRO A 6 5.52 44.04 -18.16
CA PRO A 6 4.76 42.80 -18.12
C PRO A 6 5.69 41.59 -18.25
N SER A 7 5.62 40.70 -17.26
CA SER A 7 6.30 39.41 -17.29
C SER A 7 5.87 38.63 -18.53
N ARG A 8 6.84 38.20 -19.35
CA ARG A 8 6.55 37.31 -20.48
C ARG A 8 5.90 36.03 -19.95
N PRO A 9 4.82 35.53 -20.57
CA PRO A 9 4.23 34.27 -20.16
C PRO A 9 5.27 33.17 -20.36
N GLY A 10 5.59 32.44 -19.28
CA GLY A 10 6.52 31.33 -19.32
C GLY A 10 6.06 30.23 -20.30
N PRO A 11 6.97 29.36 -20.75
CA PRO A 11 6.63 28.27 -21.67
C PRO A 11 5.51 27.41 -21.09
N ALA A 12 4.58 26.98 -21.95
CA ALA A 12 3.41 26.18 -21.55
C ALA A 12 3.83 24.95 -20.74
N ARG A 13 3.02 24.56 -19.74
CA ARG A 13 3.34 23.47 -18.80
C ARG A 13 3.74 22.15 -19.48
N GLY A 14 3.20 21.85 -20.66
CA GLY A 14 3.59 20.67 -21.46
C GLY A 14 5.00 20.76 -22.08
N MET A 15 5.44 21.97 -22.45
CA MET A 15 6.79 22.22 -22.96
C MET A 15 7.82 22.08 -21.82
N GLN A 16 7.49 22.54 -20.61
CA GLN A 16 8.34 22.37 -19.43
C GLN A 16 8.53 20.90 -19.04
N ALA A 17 7.46 20.09 -19.16
CA ALA A 17 7.54 18.64 -18.89
C ALA A 17 8.42 17.91 -19.92
N GLY A 18 8.29 18.26 -21.20
CA GLY A 18 9.14 17.72 -22.27
C GLY A 18 10.61 18.10 -22.09
N ILE A 19 10.89 19.37 -21.75
CA ILE A 19 12.26 19.84 -21.48
C ILE A 19 12.86 19.10 -20.27
N LYS A 20 12.08 18.87 -19.20
CA LYS A 20 12.56 18.14 -18.02
C LYS A 20 12.86 16.67 -18.33
N ALA A 21 12.01 15.99 -19.10
CA ALA A 21 12.23 14.60 -19.49
C ALA A 21 13.46 14.45 -20.40
N ASP A 22 13.66 15.38 -21.34
CA ASP A 22 14.83 15.38 -22.22
C ASP A 22 16.12 15.73 -21.45
N LEU A 23 16.06 16.64 -20.46
CA LEU A 23 17.18 16.91 -19.55
C LEU A 23 17.54 15.69 -18.71
N GLN A 24 16.54 14.94 -18.24
CA GLN A 24 16.75 13.75 -17.42
C GLN A 24 17.37 12.62 -18.25
N ARG A 25 16.90 12.42 -19.48
CA ARG A 25 17.49 11.48 -20.43
C ARG A 25 18.91 11.87 -20.84
N ALA A 26 19.17 13.16 -21.09
CA ALA A 26 20.51 13.67 -21.39
C ALA A 26 21.49 13.48 -20.22
N LYS A 27 20.99 13.62 -18.99
CA LYS A 27 21.74 13.32 -17.76
C LYS A 27 22.07 11.83 -17.64
N GLU A 28 21.15 10.94 -18.04
CA GLU A 28 21.35 9.49 -18.04
C GLU A 28 22.32 9.03 -19.14
N THR A 29 22.31 9.67 -20.31
CA THR A 29 23.16 9.28 -21.45
C THR A 29 24.50 10.03 -21.51
N GLY A 30 24.73 11.00 -20.63
CA GLY A 30 25.98 11.77 -20.54
C GLY A 30 26.24 12.71 -21.72
N GLN A 31 25.27 12.90 -22.62
CA GLN A 31 25.37 13.82 -23.75
C GLN A 31 24.82 15.21 -23.38
N ALA A 32 25.53 16.27 -23.81
CA ALA A 32 25.11 17.64 -23.55
C ALA A 32 23.79 17.96 -24.27
N TYR A 33 22.81 18.48 -23.53
CA TYR A 33 21.52 18.89 -24.07
C TYR A 33 21.71 20.10 -25.01
N ASP A 34 21.67 19.85 -26.32
CA ASP A 34 21.62 20.91 -27.34
C ASP A 34 20.16 21.15 -27.79
N PRO A 35 19.51 22.26 -27.40
CA PRO A 35 18.15 22.58 -27.79
C PRO A 35 18.01 23.02 -29.26
N ARG A 36 19.12 23.19 -30.00
CA ARG A 36 19.14 23.58 -31.42
C ARG A 36 19.72 22.51 -32.35
N GLY A 37 20.28 21.43 -31.80
CA GLY A 37 20.82 20.31 -32.55
C GLY A 37 19.72 19.54 -33.31
N SER A 38 19.95 19.30 -34.59
CA SER A 38 19.05 18.64 -35.55
C SER A 38 18.76 17.15 -35.28
N GLY A 39 18.92 16.67 -34.03
CA GLY A 39 18.74 15.27 -33.64
C GLY A 39 17.37 14.91 -33.04
N ASN A 40 16.50 15.89 -32.76
CA ASN A 40 15.28 15.64 -31.98
C ASN A 40 14.00 15.40 -32.81
N ALA A 41 14.08 15.42 -34.14
CA ALA A 41 12.96 15.17 -35.05
C ALA A 41 12.39 13.74 -34.96
N TYR A 42 13.13 12.79 -34.37
CA TYR A 42 12.73 11.39 -34.19
C TYR A 42 12.37 11.01 -32.75
N THR A 43 12.41 11.97 -31.82
CA THR A 43 11.92 11.72 -30.47
C THR A 43 10.41 12.02 -30.43
N HIS A 44 9.61 11.09 -29.90
CA HIS A 44 8.14 11.24 -29.80
C HIS A 44 7.69 12.47 -28.99
N ASN A 45 8.61 13.26 -28.42
CA ASN A 45 8.33 14.45 -27.63
C ASN A 45 7.54 15.51 -28.42
N PHE A 46 7.89 15.80 -29.68
CA PHE A 46 7.12 16.76 -30.49
C PHE A 46 5.71 16.27 -30.82
N LEU A 47 5.56 14.97 -31.10
CA LEU A 47 4.26 14.37 -31.43
C LEU A 47 3.37 14.26 -30.19
N ASN A 48 3.94 14.02 -29.01
CA ASN A 48 3.20 13.97 -27.75
C ASN A 48 2.63 15.33 -27.33
N GLN A 49 3.18 16.44 -27.83
CA GLN A 49 2.58 17.77 -27.65
C GLN A 49 1.27 17.92 -28.44
N LYS A 50 1.03 17.07 -29.45
CA LYS A 50 -0.20 17.12 -30.25
C LYS A 50 -1.35 16.41 -29.52
N PRO A 51 -2.55 16.99 -29.50
CA PRO A 51 -3.68 16.45 -28.74
C PRO A 51 -4.27 15.18 -29.34
N TRP A 52 -4.00 14.87 -30.61
CA TRP A 52 -4.49 13.71 -31.34
C TRP A 52 -3.53 12.52 -31.31
N HIS A 53 -2.29 12.70 -30.85
CA HIS A 53 -1.31 11.63 -30.90
C HIS A 53 -1.66 10.52 -29.89
N PRO A 54 -1.65 9.24 -30.27
CA PRO A 54 -2.14 8.15 -29.41
C PRO A 54 -1.24 7.92 -28.18
N LEU A 55 0.06 8.21 -28.29
CA LEU A 55 1.01 8.10 -27.17
C LEU A 55 0.99 9.32 -26.24
N ASN A 56 0.12 10.29 -26.50
CA ASN A 56 -0.14 11.35 -25.53
C ASN A 56 -0.78 10.72 -24.29
N PHE A 57 -0.22 11.01 -23.11
CA PHE A 57 -0.71 10.53 -21.82
C PHE A 57 -2.23 10.70 -21.68
N ARG A 58 -2.78 11.84 -22.11
CA ARG A 58 -4.23 12.09 -22.03
C ARG A 58 -5.07 11.11 -22.85
N ASN A 59 -4.56 10.69 -24.01
CA ASN A 59 -5.26 9.75 -24.88
C ASN A 59 -5.07 8.30 -24.39
N GLN A 60 -3.90 7.97 -23.84
CA GLN A 60 -3.65 6.69 -23.18
C GLN A 60 -4.57 6.51 -21.96
N MET A 61 -4.75 7.55 -21.14
CA MET A 61 -5.68 7.53 -20.01
C MET A 61 -7.13 7.31 -20.46
N LYS A 62 -7.58 8.03 -21.50
CA LYS A 62 -8.93 7.82 -22.07
C LYS A 62 -9.13 6.40 -22.58
N LYS A 63 -8.13 5.85 -23.27
CA LYS A 63 -8.16 4.47 -23.75
C LYS A 63 -8.25 3.50 -22.57
N TRP A 64 -7.42 3.69 -21.55
CA TRP A 64 -7.44 2.85 -20.35
C TRP A 64 -8.76 2.94 -19.59
N GLU A 65 -9.33 4.15 -19.42
CA GLU A 65 -10.64 4.34 -18.80
C GLU A 65 -11.75 3.61 -19.58
N ALA A 66 -11.74 3.71 -20.91
CA ALA A 66 -12.69 3.00 -21.76
C ALA A 66 -12.52 1.47 -21.66
N GLU A 67 -11.28 0.97 -21.63
CA GLU A 67 -10.99 -0.45 -21.43
C GLU A 67 -11.45 -0.92 -20.04
N GLN A 68 -11.18 -0.15 -18.99
CA GLN A 68 -11.65 -0.47 -17.63
C GLN A 68 -13.17 -0.47 -17.54
N GLN A 69 -13.85 0.48 -18.20
CA GLN A 69 -15.30 0.51 -18.24
C GLN A 69 -15.85 -0.70 -19.01
N ALA A 70 -15.30 -1.03 -20.18
CA ALA A 70 -15.69 -2.20 -20.95
C ALA A 70 -15.51 -3.51 -20.16
N LEU A 71 -14.41 -3.65 -19.41
CA LEU A 71 -14.16 -4.80 -18.55
C LEU A 71 -15.19 -4.89 -17.41
N LYS A 72 -15.53 -3.76 -16.77
CA LYS A 72 -16.56 -3.71 -15.73
C LYS A 72 -17.93 -4.08 -16.28
N GLU A 73 -18.29 -3.56 -17.45
CA GLU A 73 -19.56 -3.88 -18.11
C GLU A 73 -19.63 -5.35 -18.53
N ALA A 74 -18.54 -5.91 -19.06
CA ALA A 74 -18.46 -7.33 -19.39
C ALA A 74 -18.65 -8.22 -18.16
N LYS A 75 -17.96 -7.91 -17.06
CA LYS A 75 -18.10 -8.63 -15.80
C LYS A 75 -19.51 -8.50 -15.22
N ALA A 76 -20.10 -7.31 -15.25
CA ALA A 76 -21.47 -7.09 -14.77
C ALA A 76 -22.49 -7.88 -15.61
N LYS A 77 -22.28 -7.97 -16.93
CA LYS A 77 -23.13 -8.79 -17.83
C LYS A 77 -22.96 -10.27 -17.54
N GLU A 78 -21.74 -10.76 -17.37
CA GLU A 78 -21.47 -12.15 -17.01
C GLU A 78 -22.13 -12.54 -15.68
N GLN A 79 -21.97 -11.69 -14.65
CA GLN A 79 -22.63 -11.87 -13.35
C GLN A 79 -24.15 -11.85 -13.48
N GLY A 80 -24.72 -10.89 -14.20
CA GLY A 80 -26.16 -10.82 -14.43
C GLY A 80 -26.72 -12.02 -15.19
N MET A 81 -25.97 -12.58 -16.14
CA MET A 81 -26.35 -13.81 -16.85
C MET A 81 -26.32 -15.02 -15.91
N ALA A 82 -25.27 -15.17 -15.11
CA ALA A 82 -25.17 -16.26 -14.13
C ALA A 82 -26.27 -16.19 -13.06
N GLU A 83 -26.58 -14.98 -12.56
CA GLU A 83 -27.67 -14.75 -11.62
C GLU A 83 -29.03 -15.09 -12.25
N PHE A 84 -29.27 -14.66 -13.49
CA PHE A 84 -30.49 -14.97 -14.22
C PHE A 84 -30.67 -16.48 -14.45
N GLU A 85 -29.60 -17.20 -14.83
CA GLU A 85 -29.65 -18.65 -14.99
C GLU A 85 -29.94 -19.35 -13.66
N ALA A 86 -29.32 -18.91 -12.56
CA ALA A 86 -29.59 -19.43 -11.23
C ALA A 86 -31.05 -19.19 -10.79
N GLU A 87 -31.62 -18.01 -11.05
CA GLU A 87 -33.02 -17.71 -10.77
C GLU A 87 -33.98 -18.56 -11.60
N GLN A 88 -33.66 -18.79 -12.87
CA GLN A 88 -34.45 -19.65 -13.76
C GLN A 88 -34.42 -21.12 -13.28
N GLU A 89 -33.27 -21.62 -12.82
CA GLU A 89 -33.15 -22.95 -12.21
C GLU A 89 -33.89 -23.06 -10.88
N ALA A 90 -33.85 -22.01 -10.05
CA ALA A 90 -34.62 -21.95 -8.82
C ALA A 90 -36.13 -21.97 -9.11
N MET A 91 -36.60 -21.20 -10.10
CA MET A 91 -38.00 -21.22 -10.53
C MET A 91 -38.43 -22.60 -11.06
N LYS A 92 -37.59 -23.27 -11.86
CA LYS A 92 -37.84 -24.64 -12.31
C LYS A 92 -37.91 -25.62 -11.14
N THR A 93 -37.05 -25.46 -10.14
CA THR A 93 -37.06 -26.32 -8.96
C THR A 93 -38.31 -26.09 -8.10
N MET A 94 -38.73 -24.84 -7.94
CA MET A 94 -39.96 -24.49 -7.23
C MET A 94 -41.22 -24.99 -7.93
N SER A 95 -41.22 -25.08 -9.27
CA SER A 95 -42.38 -25.58 -10.02
C SER A 95 -42.63 -27.09 -9.79
N TYR A 96 -41.62 -27.85 -9.34
CA TYR A 96 -41.80 -29.25 -8.92
C TYR A 96 -42.44 -29.41 -7.54
N LEU A 97 -42.52 -28.34 -6.74
CA LEU A 97 -43.11 -28.37 -5.40
C LEU A 97 -44.62 -28.12 -5.44
N SER A 98 -45.33 -28.63 -4.43
CA SER A 98 -46.74 -28.30 -4.20
C SER A 98 -46.94 -26.81 -3.87
N GLU A 99 -48.13 -26.27 -4.16
CA GLU A 99 -48.46 -24.85 -3.93
C GLU A 99 -48.24 -24.43 -2.47
N ALA A 100 -48.60 -25.29 -1.51
CA ALA A 100 -48.40 -25.04 -0.08
C ALA A 100 -46.90 -24.89 0.27
N GLN A 101 -46.03 -25.70 -0.33
CA GLN A 101 -44.59 -25.60 -0.12
C GLN A 101 -43.99 -24.37 -0.80
N GLN A 102 -44.49 -24.01 -1.99
CA GLN A 102 -44.06 -22.78 -2.67
C GLN A 102 -44.36 -21.53 -1.85
N GLN A 103 -45.52 -21.46 -1.18
CA GLN A 103 -45.88 -20.35 -0.29
C GLN A 103 -44.92 -20.24 0.90
N GLN A 104 -44.60 -21.36 1.55
CA GLN A 104 -43.63 -21.36 2.66
C GLN A 104 -42.24 -20.87 2.24
N TYR A 105 -41.78 -21.20 1.03
CA TYR A 105 -40.52 -20.68 0.50
C TYR A 105 -40.57 -19.17 0.27
N LYS A 106 -41.68 -18.65 -0.28
CA LYS A 106 -41.89 -17.20 -0.47
C LYS A 106 -41.91 -16.45 0.86
N ASP A 107 -42.55 -17.02 1.89
CA ASP A 107 -42.59 -16.43 3.22
C ASP A 107 -41.21 -16.41 3.89
N ARG A 108 -40.42 -17.49 3.73
CA ARG A 108 -39.03 -17.52 4.22
C ARG A 108 -38.14 -16.53 3.48
N ALA A 109 -38.28 -16.44 2.16
CA ALA A 109 -37.52 -15.50 1.33
C ALA A 109 -37.85 -14.04 1.70
N SER A 110 -39.11 -13.72 2.00
CA SER A 110 -39.51 -12.36 2.38
C SER A 110 -38.94 -11.91 3.73
N ILE A 111 -38.70 -12.84 4.66
CA ILE A 111 -38.12 -12.56 5.97
C ILE A 111 -36.58 -12.64 5.96
N ALA A 112 -35.97 -13.23 4.92
CA ALA A 112 -34.54 -13.48 4.85
C ALA A 112 -33.67 -12.22 5.05
N PHE A 113 -34.13 -11.06 4.58
CA PHE A 113 -33.38 -9.80 4.76
C PHE A 113 -33.21 -9.41 6.24
N MET A 114 -34.13 -9.80 7.12
CA MET A 114 -34.07 -9.46 8.56
C MET A 114 -32.94 -10.20 9.27
N TYR A 115 -32.60 -11.40 8.79
CA TYR A 115 -31.55 -12.25 9.34
C TYR A 115 -30.28 -12.25 8.49
N ALA A 116 -30.30 -11.55 7.35
CA ALA A 116 -29.12 -11.33 6.55
C ALA A 116 -28.12 -10.48 7.33
N LYS A 117 -26.84 -10.87 7.26
CA LYS A 117 -25.76 -10.12 7.89
C LYS A 117 -25.72 -8.71 7.30
N PRO A 118 -25.75 -7.65 8.13
CA PRO A 118 -25.72 -6.30 7.61
C PRO A 118 -24.40 -6.03 6.87
N PRO A 119 -24.44 -5.25 5.78
CA PRO A 119 -23.25 -4.94 5.00
C PRO A 119 -22.20 -4.25 5.87
N GLY A 120 -20.94 -4.68 5.76
CA GLY A 120 -19.82 -4.09 6.51
C GLY A 120 -19.54 -4.70 7.88
N LEU A 121 -20.41 -5.57 8.43
CA LEU A 121 -20.11 -6.25 9.70
C LEU A 121 -18.87 -7.14 9.61
N ASP A 122 -18.66 -7.84 8.48
CA ASP A 122 -17.44 -8.62 8.26
C ASP A 122 -16.18 -7.77 8.24
N ALA A 123 -16.22 -6.61 7.59
CA ALA A 123 -15.10 -5.69 7.55
C ALA A 123 -14.77 -5.12 8.93
N ALA A 124 -15.81 -4.82 9.73
CA ALA A 124 -15.65 -4.38 11.11
C ALA A 124 -15.02 -5.47 12.00
N LEU A 125 -15.52 -6.71 11.90
CA LEU A 125 -14.98 -7.85 12.63
C LEU A 125 -13.53 -8.16 12.22
N ALA A 126 -13.22 -8.14 10.92
CA ALA A 126 -11.86 -8.34 10.44
C ALA A 126 -10.90 -7.25 10.95
N LYS A 127 -11.36 -5.99 10.99
CA LYS A 127 -10.59 -4.88 11.56
C LYS A 127 -10.38 -5.04 13.07
N GLU A 128 -11.39 -5.49 13.79
CA GLU A 128 -11.29 -5.77 15.23
C GLU A 128 -10.33 -6.92 15.52
N GLN A 129 -10.41 -8.01 14.74
CA GLN A 129 -9.49 -9.14 14.83
C GLN A 129 -8.05 -8.73 14.51
N ALA A 130 -7.84 -7.92 13.47
CA ALA A 130 -6.52 -7.39 13.14
C ALA A 130 -5.97 -6.49 14.26
N ALA A 131 -6.80 -5.65 14.87
CA ALA A 131 -6.42 -4.82 16.01
C ALA A 131 -6.13 -5.66 17.26
N ALA A 132 -6.89 -6.74 17.50
CA ALA A 132 -6.65 -7.67 18.60
C ALA A 132 -5.33 -8.44 18.40
N ALA A 133 -5.07 -8.95 17.19
CA ALA A 133 -3.81 -9.61 16.85
C ALA A 133 -2.60 -8.67 16.98
N ALA A 134 -2.74 -7.41 16.56
CA ALA A 134 -1.70 -6.39 16.74
C ALA A 134 -1.40 -6.10 18.21
N LYS A 135 -2.43 -6.09 19.09
CA LYS A 135 -2.25 -5.93 20.54
C LYS A 135 -1.53 -7.12 21.17
N VAL A 136 -1.88 -8.35 20.77
CA VAL A 136 -1.23 -9.58 21.24
C VAL A 136 0.24 -9.62 20.82
N GLY A 137 0.55 -9.27 19.56
CA GLY A 137 1.94 -9.16 19.09
C GLY A 137 2.72 -8.00 19.73
N GLY A 138 2.05 -6.90 20.07
CA GLY A 138 2.66 -5.79 20.81
C GLY A 138 3.07 -6.19 22.24
N PHE A 139 2.22 -6.97 22.91
CA PHE A 139 2.51 -7.50 24.25
C PHE A 139 3.68 -8.50 24.22
N SER A 140 3.73 -9.42 23.26
CA SER A 140 4.85 -10.37 23.17
C SER A 140 6.19 -9.67 22.91
N LYS A 141 6.18 -8.62 22.08
CA LYS A 141 7.37 -7.84 21.76
C LYS A 141 7.86 -7.01 22.96
N GLN A 142 6.95 -6.51 23.80
CA GLN A 142 7.32 -5.85 25.05
C GLN A 142 8.00 -6.82 26.03
N VAL A 143 7.44 -8.02 26.21
CA VAL A 143 8.03 -9.06 27.08
C VAL A 143 9.43 -9.46 26.61
N GLU A 144 9.65 -9.57 25.29
CA GLU A 144 10.96 -9.92 24.72
C GLU A 144 11.99 -8.78 24.83
N VAL A 145 11.55 -7.53 24.82
CA VAL A 145 12.41 -6.36 25.04
C VAL A 145 12.78 -6.20 26.51
N GLU A 146 11.84 -6.47 27.43
CA GLU A 146 12.09 -6.45 28.87
C GLU A 146 13.04 -7.58 29.30
N GLY A 147 12.88 -8.79 28.76
CA GLY A 147 13.80 -9.91 29.02
C GLY A 147 15.24 -9.60 28.60
N ARG A 148 15.44 -9.04 27.39
CA ARG A 148 16.79 -8.63 26.93
C ARG A 148 17.42 -7.53 27.78
N GLN A 149 16.62 -6.62 28.34
CA GLN A 149 17.12 -5.59 29.23
C GLN A 149 17.50 -6.15 30.60
N GLN A 150 16.79 -7.17 31.09
CA GLN A 150 17.16 -7.85 32.34
C GLN A 150 18.47 -8.61 32.18
N GLU A 151 18.65 -9.35 31.08
CA GLU A 151 19.91 -10.04 30.78
C GLU A 151 21.10 -9.07 30.71
N GLN A 152 20.91 -7.89 30.10
CA GLN A 152 21.97 -6.86 30.07
C GLN A 152 22.30 -6.32 31.46
N ARG A 153 21.28 -6.08 32.31
CA ARG A 153 21.49 -5.61 33.69
C ARG A 153 22.17 -6.67 34.55
N GLU A 154 21.81 -7.94 34.39
CA GLU A 154 22.44 -9.07 35.08
C GLU A 154 23.90 -9.23 34.66
N TRP A 155 24.19 -9.10 33.36
CA TRP A 155 25.57 -9.14 32.85
C TRP A 155 26.43 -7.99 33.39
N GLU A 156 25.86 -6.79 33.48
CA GLU A 156 26.53 -5.62 34.03
C GLU A 156 26.76 -5.75 35.55
N GLN A 157 25.83 -6.34 36.30
CA GLN A 157 26.04 -6.70 37.71
C GLN A 157 27.17 -7.71 37.89
N GLN A 158 27.21 -8.76 37.06
CA GLN A 158 28.29 -9.75 37.11
C GLN A 158 29.67 -9.15 36.85
N GLN A 159 29.77 -8.19 35.93
CA GLN A 159 31.00 -7.43 35.68
C GLN A 159 31.42 -6.61 36.90
N GLN A 160 30.47 -5.96 37.58
CA GLN A 160 30.77 -5.21 38.81
C GLN A 160 31.20 -6.13 39.95
N GLU A 161 30.56 -7.29 40.11
CA GLU A 161 30.96 -8.29 41.11
C GLU A 161 32.36 -8.83 40.82
N GLN A 162 32.67 -9.19 39.58
CA GLN A 162 34.02 -9.62 39.20
C GLN A 162 35.06 -8.52 39.40
N GLY A 163 34.72 -7.27 39.11
CA GLY A 163 35.56 -6.10 39.39
C GLY A 163 35.79 -5.88 40.89
N GLN A 164 34.76 -6.09 41.73
CA GLN A 164 34.87 -6.02 43.18
C GLN A 164 35.74 -7.15 43.74
N TRP A 165 35.55 -8.39 43.27
CA TRP A 165 36.39 -9.53 43.63
C TRP A 165 37.85 -9.31 43.24
N LYS A 166 38.12 -8.77 42.04
CA LYS A 166 39.47 -8.46 41.59
C LYS A 166 40.12 -7.35 42.44
N GLY A 167 39.39 -6.27 42.72
CA GLY A 167 39.89 -5.20 43.60
C GLY A 167 40.04 -5.61 45.07
N GLN A 168 39.37 -6.67 45.51
CA GLN A 168 39.56 -7.28 46.83
C GLN A 168 40.81 -8.17 46.85
N TRP A 169 41.03 -8.97 45.80
CA TRP A 169 42.26 -9.74 45.58
C TRP A 169 43.51 -8.87 45.50
N ASP A 170 43.46 -7.74 44.76
CA ASP A 170 44.59 -6.81 44.65
C ASP A 170 44.92 -6.14 46.00
N ARG A 171 43.89 -5.83 46.81
CA ARG A 171 44.08 -5.31 48.18
C ARG A 171 44.70 -6.32 49.14
N GLU A 172 44.36 -7.60 48.99
CA GLU A 172 44.98 -8.68 49.77
C GLU A 172 46.45 -8.91 49.36
N GLN A 173 46.79 -8.75 48.08
CA GLN A 173 48.18 -8.83 47.58
C GLN A 173 49.05 -7.68 48.12
N GLU A 174 48.57 -6.44 48.09
CA GLU A 174 49.28 -5.29 48.70
C GLU A 174 49.47 -5.45 50.22
N ALA A 175 48.50 -6.04 50.92
CA ALA A 175 48.62 -6.32 52.35
C ALA A 175 49.68 -7.39 52.66
N VAL A 176 49.90 -8.35 51.75
CA VAL A 176 50.94 -9.38 51.88
C VAL A 176 52.32 -8.83 51.52
N GLU A 177 52.45 -8.00 50.48
CA GLU A 177 53.73 -7.35 50.13
C GLU A 177 54.16 -6.31 51.18
N GLY A 178 53.21 -5.61 51.83
CA GLY A 178 53.49 -4.68 52.94
C GLY A 178 53.98 -5.34 54.23
N ALA A 179 53.87 -6.67 54.37
CA ALA A 179 54.29 -7.42 55.54
C ALA A 179 55.71 -8.04 55.42
N VAL A 180 56.39 -7.87 54.28
CA VAL A 180 57.76 -8.35 54.03
C VAL A 180 58.80 -7.20 54.03
N GLY A 181 58.41 -6.01 54.53
CA GLY A 181 59.30 -4.85 54.73
C GLY A 181 59.98 -4.82 56.09
#